data_AF-A0A1T5CHC7-F1
#
_entry.id   AF-A0A1T5CHC7-F1
#
_cell.length_a   1.000
_cell.length_b   1.000
_cell.length_c   1.000
_cell.angle_alpha   90.00
_cell.angle_beta   90.00
_cell.angle_gamma   90.00
#
_symmetry.space_group_name_H-M   'P 1'
#
loop_
_entity.id
_entity.type
_entity.pdbx_description
1 polymer ?
#
loop_
_entity_poly.entity_id
_entity_poly.type
_entity_poly.pdbx_seq_one_letter_code
_entity_poly.pdbx_strand_id
1 'polypeptide(L)'
;MSYFLVFLGILGVFAGLILLIIGLIKKKKMKGGLVLGISIVAFIIGFIMVPTNSTESTDKSKEKEKVETAVKPKEEAPEDKTTREKKETEEKALTEQKAKEEAEAKVKAEEEARLKAEQAASVAVTWQNKVKEIATMNGTSTEKYDAVMLYAKDYPSTEDEIKEFEKYIITEYKSKNYVADINNAEYMLSNIFRANVINRFYGEVQSPINNFAFDFYQNTKYTYRGVDTLDSSAVRSNERQMDKALKQMGK
;
A
#
# COMPACT_ATOMS: atom_id res chain seq x y z
N MET A 1 9.54 0.11 33.69
CA MET A 1 8.27 0.83 33.95
C MET A 1 7.95 1.87 32.87
N SER A 2 8.90 2.72 32.45
CA SER A 2 8.64 3.80 31.47
C SER A 2 8.09 3.32 30.13
N TYR A 3 8.65 2.25 29.56
CA TYR A 3 8.16 1.64 28.31
C TYR A 3 6.73 1.09 28.42
N PHE A 4 6.30 0.64 29.60
CA PHE A 4 4.94 0.17 29.82
C PHE A 4 3.94 1.33 29.73
N LEU A 5 4.27 2.51 30.24
CA LEU A 5 3.44 3.71 30.15
C LEU A 5 3.33 4.23 28.71
N VAL A 6 4.43 4.18 27.95
CA VAL A 6 4.45 4.53 26.52
C VAL A 6 3.54 3.59 25.73
N PHE A 7 3.64 2.27 25.96
CA PHE A 7 2.79 1.28 25.31
C PHE A 7 1.30 1.44 25.68
N LEU A 8 0.99 1.69 26.96
CA LEU A 8 -0.37 1.93 27.43
C LEU A 8 -0.96 3.21 26.82
N GLY A 9 -0.15 4.27 26.67
CA GLY A 9 -0.54 5.52 26.01
C GLY A 9 -0.90 5.31 24.54
N ILE A 10 -0.09 4.53 23.80
CA ILE A 10 -0.37 4.19 22.39
C ILE A 10 -1.69 3.43 22.26
N LEU A 11 -1.91 2.39 23.09
CA LEU A 11 -3.17 1.64 23.08
C LEU A 11 -4.38 2.51 23.42
N GLY A 12 -4.23 3.43 24.36
CA GLY A 12 -5.27 4.39 24.73
C GLY A 12 -5.63 5.37 23.62
N VAL A 13 -4.65 5.79 22.81
CA VAL A 13 -4.87 6.64 21.62
C VAL A 13 -5.72 5.91 20.58
N PHE A 14 -5.40 4.65 20.27
CA PHE A 14 -6.20 3.83 19.34
C PHE A 14 -7.62 3.60 19.86
N ALA A 15 -7.78 3.27 21.15
CA ALA A 15 -9.09 3.12 21.77
C ALA A 15 -9.90 4.43 21.73
N GLY A 16 -9.27 5.58 21.99
CA GLY A 16 -9.89 6.89 21.92
C GLY A 16 -10.39 7.26 20.51
N LEU A 17 -9.58 6.98 19.47
CA LEU A 17 -9.95 7.20 18.07
C LEU A 17 -11.10 6.30 17.63
N ILE A 18 -11.08 5.02 17.99
CA ILE A 18 -12.18 4.08 17.70
C ILE A 18 -13.48 4.58 18.34
N LEU A 19 -13.45 5.04 19.60
CA LEU A 19 -14.63 5.58 20.28
C LEU A 19 -15.14 6.89 19.64
N LEU A 20 -14.26 7.72 19.08
CA LEU A 20 -14.66 8.91 18.32
C LEU A 20 -15.36 8.54 17.01
N ILE A 21 -14.80 7.59 16.26
CA ILE A 21 -15.39 7.10 15.00
C ILE A 21 -16.76 6.47 15.27
N ILE A 22 -16.87 5.62 16.30
CA ILE A 22 -18.16 5.02 16.70
C ILE A 22 -19.15 6.11 17.14
N GLY A 23 -18.69 7.13 17.88
CA GLY A 23 -19.53 8.25 18.30
C GLY A 23 -20.11 9.05 17.12
N LEU A 24 -19.31 9.25 16.06
CA LEU A 24 -19.73 9.90 14.81
C LEU A 24 -20.74 9.05 14.05
N ILE A 25 -20.48 7.75 13.88
CA ILE A 25 -21.36 6.83 13.15
C ILE A 25 -22.69 6.64 13.89
N LYS A 26 -22.65 6.42 15.20
CA LYS A 26 -23.86 6.18 16.01
C LYS A 26 -24.55 7.46 16.46
N LYS A 27 -24.06 8.64 16.05
CA LYS A 27 -24.55 9.98 16.47
C LYS A 27 -24.75 10.10 17.99
N LYS A 28 -23.90 9.41 18.76
CA LYS A 28 -23.98 9.34 20.22
C LYS A 28 -22.75 10.01 20.80
N LYS A 29 -22.94 10.91 21.77
CA LYS A 29 -21.83 11.53 22.49
C LYS A 29 -21.09 10.47 23.31
N MET A 30 -19.97 9.99 22.78
CA MET A 30 -19.05 9.09 23.46
C MET A 30 -17.85 9.89 23.97
N LYS A 31 -17.30 9.47 25.12
CA LYS A 31 -16.17 10.17 25.77
C LYS A 31 -14.82 9.90 25.08
N GLY A 32 -14.80 9.63 23.78
CA GLY A 32 -13.60 9.28 23.02
C GLY A 32 -12.53 10.38 23.06
N GLY A 33 -12.93 11.64 22.98
CA GLY A 33 -12.01 12.78 23.11
C GLY A 33 -11.35 12.90 24.48
N LEU A 34 -12.06 12.55 25.57
CA LEU A 34 -11.51 12.53 26.92
C LEU A 34 -10.48 11.40 27.09
N VAL A 35 -10.80 10.21 26.57
CA VAL A 35 -9.89 9.04 26.59
C VAL A 35 -8.63 9.32 25.76
N LEU A 36 -8.78 9.95 24.60
CA LEU A 36 -7.67 10.37 23.75
C LEU A 36 -6.76 11.38 24.47
N GLY A 37 -7.34 12.39 25.13
CA GLY A 37 -6.59 13.39 25.89
C GLY A 37 -5.77 12.79 27.04
N ILE A 38 -6.36 11.90 27.84
CA ILE A 38 -5.66 11.22 28.94
C ILE A 38 -4.51 10.34 28.42
N SER A 39 -4.72 9.67 27.29
CA SER A 39 -3.74 8.77 26.69
C SER A 39 -2.53 9.51 26.14
N ILE A 40 -2.74 10.68 25.54
CA ILE A 40 -1.65 11.55 25.05
C ILE A 40 -0.80 12.08 26.22
N VAL A 41 -1.44 12.49 27.32
CA VAL A 41 -0.72 12.96 28.52
C VAL A 41 0.12 11.82 29.12
N ALA A 42 -0.44 10.60 29.22
CA ALA A 42 0.29 9.43 29.71
C ALA A 42 1.48 9.05 28.81
N PHE A 43 1.32 9.19 27.49
CA PHE A 43 2.39 8.95 26.53
C PHE A 43 3.55 9.94 26.68
N ILE A 44 3.26 11.24 26.80
CA ILE A 44 4.28 12.30 26.98
C ILE A 44 5.06 12.08 28.28
N ILE A 45 4.35 11.78 29.39
CA ILE A 45 5.00 11.50 30.68
C ILE A 45 5.88 10.24 30.58
N GLY A 46 5.37 9.19 29.91
CA GLY A 46 6.12 7.97 29.65
C GLY A 46 7.41 8.23 28.87
N PHE A 47 7.35 9.10 27.86
CA PHE A 47 8.48 9.45 26.99
C PHE A 47 9.57 10.25 27.73
N ILE A 48 9.19 11.21 28.58
CA ILE A 48 10.15 11.98 29.42
C ILE A 48 10.90 11.05 30.40
N MET A 49 10.25 9.98 30.87
CA MET A 49 10.83 9.02 31.81
C MET A 49 11.64 7.90 31.15
N VAL A 50 11.78 7.89 29.81
CA VAL A 50 12.68 6.96 29.12
C VAL A 50 14.11 7.49 29.29
N PRO A 51 15.03 6.75 29.94
CA PRO A 51 16.41 7.18 30.06
C PRO A 51 17.05 7.28 28.67
N THR A 52 17.46 8.49 28.30
CA THR A 52 18.23 8.74 27.08
C THR A 52 19.66 8.28 27.32
N ASN A 53 20.01 7.08 26.85
CA ASN A 53 21.41 6.69 26.76
C ASN A 53 22.10 7.60 25.73
N SER A 54 23.12 8.31 26.21
CA SER A 54 23.80 9.42 25.57
C SER A 54 24.17 9.23 24.11
N THR A 55 23.84 10.22 23.29
CA THR A 55 24.77 10.72 22.27
C THR A 55 24.98 12.19 22.60
N GLU A 56 26.19 12.52 23.07
CA GLU A 56 26.66 13.88 23.25
C GLU A 56 26.50 14.64 21.93
N SER A 57 25.92 15.84 21.99
CA SER A 57 26.58 17.08 21.57
C SER A 57 25.67 18.28 21.73
N THR A 58 26.18 19.22 22.53
CA THR A 58 26.05 20.68 22.40
C THR A 58 24.88 21.38 23.09
N ASP A 59 25.26 21.77 24.30
CA ASP A 59 24.87 22.86 25.17
C ASP A 59 24.65 24.25 24.49
N LYS A 60 23.71 25.00 25.08
CA LYS A 60 23.51 26.47 25.10
C LYS A 60 23.16 27.25 23.83
N SER A 61 21.87 27.59 23.74
CA SER A 61 21.40 28.89 23.28
C SER A 61 21.30 29.85 24.48
N LYS A 62 21.96 31.01 24.40
CA LYS A 62 21.66 32.19 25.21
C LYS A 62 21.56 33.43 24.31
N GLU A 63 20.36 33.96 24.32
CA GLU A 63 19.86 35.31 24.08
C GLU A 63 20.85 36.49 24.25
N LYS A 64 20.63 37.53 23.42
CA LYS A 64 20.90 38.99 23.53
C LYS A 64 21.57 39.52 22.26
N GLU A 65 21.38 40.75 21.78
CA GLU A 65 20.49 41.88 22.03
C GLU A 65 20.81 42.87 20.88
N LYS A 66 19.83 43.68 20.48
CA LYS A 66 19.80 44.54 19.29
C LYS A 66 20.09 45.99 19.70
N VAL A 67 21.13 46.64 19.16
CA VAL A 67 21.29 48.12 18.96
C VAL A 67 22.42 48.32 17.91
N GLU A 68 22.15 48.80 16.68
CA GLU A 68 22.39 50.19 16.17
C GLU A 68 23.87 50.66 16.30
N THR A 69 24.64 51.14 15.31
CA THR A 69 24.38 52.14 14.25
C THR A 69 25.57 52.20 13.24
N ALA A 70 25.26 52.49 11.96
CA ALA A 70 26.01 53.12 10.84
C ALA A 70 27.57 53.19 10.76
N VAL A 71 28.14 52.88 9.57
CA VAL A 71 28.68 53.82 8.53
C VAL A 71 29.58 53.05 7.51
N LYS A 72 29.34 53.30 6.21
CA LYS A 72 30.05 52.87 4.97
C LYS A 72 31.27 53.82 4.67
N PRO A 73 32.08 53.68 3.58
CA PRO A 73 32.60 52.52 2.81
C PRO A 73 34.09 52.71 2.35
N LYS A 74 34.54 51.89 1.36
CA LYS A 74 35.72 52.00 0.44
C LYS A 74 37.06 51.42 0.97
N GLU A 75 37.91 50.70 0.22
CA GLU A 75 38.03 50.37 -1.21
C GLU A 75 39.12 49.28 -1.39
N GLU A 76 38.99 48.46 -2.44
CA GLU A 76 40.02 47.76 -3.24
C GLU A 76 40.91 46.62 -2.67
N ALA A 77 40.88 45.51 -3.42
CA ALA A 77 41.74 44.31 -3.38
C ALA A 77 43.07 44.57 -4.15
N PRO A 78 44.12 43.70 -4.08
CA PRO A 78 44.07 42.39 -4.75
C PRO A 78 44.79 41.21 -4.04
N GLU A 79 44.32 40.02 -4.42
CA GLU A 79 44.80 38.62 -4.39
C GLU A 79 46.25 38.28 -3.93
N ASP A 80 46.47 37.14 -3.23
CA ASP A 80 47.10 35.93 -3.81
C ASP A 80 47.26 34.70 -2.84
N LYS A 81 47.09 33.50 -3.43
CA LYS A 81 47.58 32.12 -3.11
C LYS A 81 46.96 31.15 -2.10
N THR A 82 46.24 31.49 -1.04
CA THR A 82 45.85 30.46 -0.03
C THR A 82 44.47 29.81 -0.25
N THR A 83 43.72 30.23 -1.27
CA THR A 83 42.27 29.91 -1.39
C THR A 83 41.93 28.95 -2.54
N ARG A 84 42.87 28.62 -3.43
CA ARG A 84 42.63 27.72 -4.59
C ARG A 84 42.72 26.23 -4.21
N GLU A 85 43.69 25.84 -3.38
CA GLU A 85 43.83 24.43 -2.93
C GLU A 85 42.70 23.97 -1.99
N LYS A 86 42.09 24.89 -1.23
CA LYS A 86 40.97 24.55 -0.33
C LYS A 86 39.65 24.29 -1.08
N LYS A 87 39.38 25.01 -2.18
CA LYS A 87 38.17 24.81 -3.00
C LYS A 87 38.20 23.52 -3.82
N GLU A 88 39.36 23.13 -4.35
CA GLU A 88 39.49 21.92 -5.17
C GLU A 88 39.39 20.63 -4.33
N THR A 89 39.77 20.71 -3.04
CA THR A 89 39.66 19.60 -2.08
C THR A 89 38.22 19.44 -1.55
N GLU A 90 37.50 20.54 -1.32
CA GLU A 90 36.06 20.51 -0.94
C GLU A 90 35.15 20.05 -2.09
N GLU A 91 35.46 20.40 -3.34
CA GLU A 91 34.67 20.00 -4.52
C GLU A 91 34.83 18.51 -4.86
N LYS A 92 36.03 17.93 -4.66
CA LYS A 92 36.26 16.47 -4.74
C LYS A 92 35.57 15.71 -3.59
N ALA A 93 35.61 16.24 -2.36
CA ALA A 93 34.94 15.61 -1.23
C ALA A 93 33.40 15.61 -1.39
N LEU A 94 32.83 16.69 -1.94
CA LEU A 94 31.39 16.80 -2.18
C LEU A 94 30.89 15.89 -3.31
N THR A 95 31.71 15.68 -4.34
CA THR A 95 31.39 14.76 -5.45
C THR A 95 31.51 13.29 -5.05
N GLU A 96 32.51 12.95 -4.24
CA GLU A 96 32.69 11.59 -3.72
C GLU A 96 31.62 11.21 -2.68
N GLN A 97 31.17 12.17 -1.87
CA GLN A 97 30.07 11.96 -0.91
C GLN A 97 28.72 11.77 -1.62
N LYS A 98 28.43 12.56 -2.67
CA LYS A 98 27.23 12.36 -3.51
C LYS A 98 27.23 11.00 -4.22
N ALA A 99 28.37 10.57 -4.76
CA ALA A 99 28.48 9.27 -5.43
C ALA A 99 28.25 8.10 -4.45
N LYS A 100 28.66 8.26 -3.18
CA LYS A 100 28.47 7.24 -2.14
C LYS A 100 27.02 7.17 -1.65
N GLU A 101 26.35 8.30 -1.49
CA GLU A 101 24.91 8.36 -1.16
C GLU A 101 24.04 7.79 -2.28
N GLU A 102 24.37 8.07 -3.54
CA GLU A 102 23.63 7.54 -4.69
C GLU A 102 23.82 6.02 -4.85
N ALA A 103 25.03 5.51 -4.55
CA ALA A 103 25.29 4.07 -4.52
C ALA A 103 24.55 3.35 -3.38
N GLU A 104 24.54 3.90 -2.16
CA GLU A 104 23.77 3.33 -1.04
C GLU A 104 22.25 3.38 -1.28
N ALA A 105 21.74 4.47 -1.85
CA ALA A 105 20.33 4.58 -2.22
C ALA A 105 19.93 3.53 -3.27
N LYS A 106 20.80 3.26 -4.25
CA LYS A 106 20.56 2.25 -5.29
C LYS A 106 20.58 0.82 -4.74
N VAL A 107 21.52 0.50 -3.86
CA VAL A 107 21.59 -0.83 -3.20
C VAL A 107 20.36 -1.07 -2.33
N LYS A 108 19.92 -0.05 -1.58
CA LYS A 108 18.73 -0.14 -0.73
C LYS A 108 17.45 -0.30 -1.55
N ALA A 109 17.35 0.37 -2.70
CA ALA A 109 16.23 0.23 -3.62
C ALA A 109 16.19 -1.16 -4.28
N GLU A 110 17.35 -1.71 -4.68
CA GLU A 110 17.43 -3.08 -5.22
C GLU A 110 17.09 -4.14 -4.18
N GLU A 111 17.52 -3.98 -2.94
CA GLU A 111 17.18 -4.92 -1.85
C GLU A 111 15.70 -4.88 -1.49
N GLU A 112 15.09 -3.68 -1.41
CA GLU A 112 13.64 -3.54 -1.20
C GLU A 112 12.84 -4.13 -2.36
N ALA A 113 13.28 -3.92 -3.60
CA ALA A 113 12.66 -4.53 -4.78
C ALA A 113 12.77 -6.07 -4.76
N ARG A 114 13.94 -6.62 -4.35
CA ARG A 114 14.13 -8.07 -4.23
C ARG A 114 13.23 -8.67 -3.16
N LEU A 115 13.11 -8.04 -2.00
CA LEU A 115 12.24 -8.51 -0.91
C LEU A 115 10.76 -8.46 -1.31
N LYS A 116 10.33 -7.40 -2.01
CA LYS A 116 8.97 -7.33 -2.56
C LYS A 116 8.71 -8.41 -3.60
N ALA A 117 9.67 -8.70 -4.48
CA ALA A 117 9.56 -9.75 -5.48
C ALA A 117 9.50 -11.15 -4.84
N GLU A 118 10.31 -11.42 -3.82
CA GLU A 118 10.30 -12.70 -3.10
C GLU A 118 9.01 -12.92 -2.30
N GLN A 119 8.51 -11.87 -1.64
CA GLN A 119 7.23 -11.91 -0.95
C GLN A 119 6.07 -12.11 -1.94
N ALA A 120 6.06 -11.40 -3.06
CA ALA A 120 5.06 -11.57 -4.11
C ALA A 120 5.09 -12.99 -4.69
N ALA A 121 6.27 -13.56 -4.96
CA ALA A 121 6.40 -14.92 -5.47
C ALA A 121 5.92 -15.98 -4.47
N SER A 122 6.22 -15.82 -3.18
CA SER A 122 5.73 -16.71 -2.11
C SER A 122 4.20 -16.66 -1.98
N VAL A 123 3.64 -15.45 -1.95
CA VAL A 123 2.18 -15.22 -1.91
C VAL A 123 1.50 -15.78 -3.17
N ALA A 124 2.11 -15.57 -4.34
CA ALA A 124 1.72 -16.11 -5.64
C ALA A 124 2.02 -17.60 -5.85
N VAL A 125 2.51 -18.34 -4.87
CA VAL A 125 2.45 -19.81 -4.87
C VAL A 125 1.41 -20.28 -3.85
N THR A 126 1.15 -19.46 -2.84
CA THR A 126 0.26 -19.77 -1.73
C THR A 126 -1.21 -19.72 -2.14
N TRP A 127 -1.63 -18.71 -2.91
CA TRP A 127 -3.05 -18.57 -3.25
C TRP A 127 -3.54 -19.65 -4.22
N GLN A 128 -2.73 -20.07 -5.19
CA GLN A 128 -3.05 -21.12 -6.15
C GLN A 128 -3.28 -22.44 -5.42
N ASN A 129 -2.41 -22.76 -4.45
CA ASN A 129 -2.58 -23.94 -3.62
C ASN A 129 -3.90 -23.88 -2.84
N LYS A 130 -4.27 -22.71 -2.32
CA LYS A 130 -5.53 -22.55 -1.60
C LYS A 130 -6.74 -22.68 -2.51
N VAL A 131 -6.71 -22.08 -3.70
CA VAL A 131 -7.78 -22.23 -4.70
C VAL A 131 -7.90 -23.68 -5.15
N LYS A 132 -6.78 -24.38 -5.35
CA LYS A 132 -6.76 -25.80 -5.69
C LYS A 132 -7.37 -26.67 -4.58
N GLU A 133 -7.01 -26.42 -3.32
CA GLU A 133 -7.61 -27.08 -2.17
C GLU A 133 -9.14 -26.91 -2.19
N ILE A 134 -9.62 -25.66 -2.37
CA ILE A 134 -11.05 -25.34 -2.45
C ILE A 134 -11.72 -26.02 -3.65
N ALA A 135 -11.06 -26.06 -4.81
CA ALA A 135 -11.57 -26.71 -6.01
C ALA A 135 -11.80 -28.22 -5.81
N THR A 136 -10.95 -28.86 -4.99
CA THR A 136 -11.05 -30.30 -4.66
C THR A 136 -12.01 -30.60 -3.51
N MET A 137 -12.52 -29.59 -2.80
CA MET A 137 -13.50 -29.81 -1.74
C MET A 137 -14.75 -30.51 -2.29
N ASN A 138 -15.34 -31.39 -1.48
CA ASN A 138 -16.70 -31.87 -1.72
C ASN A 138 -17.67 -30.72 -1.51
N GLY A 139 -18.55 -30.49 -2.48
CA GLY A 139 -19.53 -29.41 -2.41
C GLY A 139 -19.96 -28.92 -3.78
N THR A 140 -21.03 -28.15 -3.78
CA THR A 140 -21.57 -27.44 -4.94
C THR A 140 -20.65 -26.32 -5.40
N SER A 141 -20.83 -25.85 -6.63
CA SER A 141 -20.11 -24.67 -7.16
C SER A 141 -20.35 -23.43 -6.30
N THR A 142 -21.52 -23.30 -5.66
CA THR A 142 -21.82 -22.20 -4.73
C THR A 142 -20.99 -22.28 -3.45
N GLU A 143 -20.90 -23.45 -2.82
CA GLU A 143 -20.10 -23.62 -1.59
C GLU A 143 -18.60 -23.38 -1.84
N LYS A 144 -18.09 -23.85 -2.98
CA LYS A 144 -16.70 -23.59 -3.39
C LYS A 144 -16.45 -22.11 -3.66
N TYR A 145 -17.42 -21.44 -4.30
CA TYR A 145 -17.36 -19.99 -4.49
C TYR A 145 -17.35 -19.27 -3.14
N ASP A 146 -18.22 -19.63 -2.19
CA ASP A 146 -18.26 -18.98 -0.88
C ASP A 146 -16.93 -19.15 -0.13
N ALA A 147 -16.31 -20.34 -0.22
CA ALA A 147 -15.00 -20.61 0.35
C ALA A 147 -13.89 -19.76 -0.28
N VAL A 148 -13.86 -19.60 -1.62
CA VAL A 148 -12.82 -18.77 -2.27
C VAL A 148 -13.02 -17.29 -1.96
N MET A 149 -14.26 -16.83 -1.84
CA MET A 149 -14.56 -15.45 -1.48
C MET A 149 -14.20 -15.14 -0.03
N LEU A 150 -14.42 -16.08 0.88
CA LEU A 150 -13.99 -15.96 2.28
C LEU A 150 -12.46 -15.83 2.37
N TYR A 151 -11.73 -16.64 1.59
CA TYR A 151 -10.28 -16.54 1.50
C TYR A 151 -9.82 -15.20 0.89
N ALA A 152 -10.44 -14.77 -0.22
CA ALA A 152 -10.10 -13.52 -0.91
C ALA A 152 -10.32 -12.26 -0.06
N LYS A 153 -11.27 -12.29 0.88
CA LYS A 153 -11.66 -11.15 1.72
C LYS A 153 -10.46 -10.51 2.43
N ASP A 154 -9.58 -11.33 3.01
CA ASP A 154 -8.46 -10.89 3.83
C ASP A 154 -7.10 -11.16 3.15
N TYR A 155 -7.11 -11.48 1.86
CA TYR A 155 -5.90 -11.77 1.10
C TYR A 155 -4.95 -10.56 1.07
N PRO A 156 -3.65 -10.68 1.39
CA PRO A 156 -2.72 -9.55 1.34
C PRO A 156 -2.14 -9.40 -0.08
N SER A 157 -2.83 -8.66 -0.94
CA SER A 157 -2.37 -8.40 -2.33
C SER A 157 -1.39 -7.22 -2.41
N THR A 158 -0.40 -7.31 -3.30
CA THR A 158 0.53 -6.21 -3.63
C THR A 158 0.19 -5.55 -4.96
N GLU A 159 0.65 -4.33 -5.21
CA GLU A 159 0.42 -3.65 -6.49
C GLU A 159 0.91 -4.44 -7.71
N ASP A 160 2.05 -5.12 -7.59
CA ASP A 160 2.62 -5.89 -8.70
C ASP A 160 1.80 -7.14 -9.00
N GLU A 161 1.34 -7.84 -7.96
CA GLU A 161 0.43 -8.97 -8.11
C GLU A 161 -0.91 -8.55 -8.75
N ILE A 162 -1.43 -7.37 -8.37
CA ILE A 162 -2.65 -6.82 -8.99
C ILE A 162 -2.43 -6.60 -10.49
N LYS A 163 -1.30 -6.02 -10.91
CA LYS A 163 -0.98 -5.85 -12.34
C LYS A 163 -0.87 -7.18 -13.08
N GLU A 164 -0.32 -8.21 -12.44
CA GLU A 164 -0.29 -9.57 -12.99
C GLU A 164 -1.70 -10.13 -13.17
N PHE A 165 -2.57 -9.99 -12.16
CA PHE A 165 -3.96 -10.42 -12.23
C PHE A 165 -4.72 -9.68 -13.33
N GLU A 166 -4.54 -8.37 -13.45
CA GLU A 166 -5.15 -7.56 -14.51
C GLU A 166 -4.74 -8.05 -15.90
N LYS A 167 -3.43 -8.24 -16.11
CA LYS A 167 -2.89 -8.74 -17.36
C LYS A 167 -3.47 -10.11 -17.69
N TYR A 168 -3.56 -10.98 -16.70
CA TYR A 168 -4.14 -12.32 -16.84
C TYR A 168 -5.61 -12.24 -17.28
N ILE A 169 -6.48 -11.55 -16.54
CA ILE A 169 -7.92 -11.52 -16.85
C ILE A 169 -8.22 -10.85 -18.20
N ILE A 170 -7.44 -9.84 -18.58
CA ILE A 170 -7.55 -9.20 -19.89
C ILE A 170 -7.17 -10.19 -21.00
N THR A 171 -6.11 -10.97 -20.80
CA THR A 171 -5.65 -11.96 -21.78
C THR A 171 -6.68 -13.07 -21.95
N GLU A 172 -7.23 -13.57 -20.85
CA GLU A 172 -8.27 -14.60 -20.86
C GLU A 172 -9.54 -14.13 -21.57
N TYR A 173 -9.95 -12.89 -21.33
CA TYR A 173 -11.10 -12.30 -22.00
C TYR A 173 -10.87 -12.08 -23.49
N LYS A 174 -9.73 -11.48 -23.88
CA LYS A 174 -9.38 -11.24 -25.29
C LYS A 174 -9.27 -12.53 -26.09
N SER A 175 -8.80 -13.59 -25.45
CA SER A 175 -8.69 -14.92 -26.06
C SER A 175 -10.01 -15.70 -26.03
N LYS A 176 -11.07 -15.14 -25.42
CA LYS A 176 -12.38 -15.78 -25.17
C LYS A 176 -12.27 -17.10 -24.38
N ASN A 177 -11.17 -17.29 -23.64
CA ASN A 177 -10.93 -18.48 -22.84
C ASN A 177 -11.58 -18.43 -21.46
N TYR A 178 -11.87 -17.22 -20.94
CA TYR A 178 -12.29 -17.01 -19.54
C TYR A 178 -13.53 -17.82 -19.07
N VAL A 179 -14.33 -18.34 -20.00
CA VAL A 179 -15.50 -19.20 -19.79
C VAL A 179 -15.46 -20.47 -20.66
N ALA A 180 -14.29 -20.88 -21.15
CA ALA A 180 -14.13 -22.03 -22.04
C ALA A 180 -14.42 -23.37 -21.34
N ASP A 181 -14.13 -23.46 -20.04
CA ASP A 181 -14.39 -24.66 -19.24
C ASP A 181 -15.04 -24.29 -17.89
N ILE A 182 -16.35 -24.02 -17.94
CA ILE A 182 -17.14 -23.63 -16.77
C ILE A 182 -17.27 -24.74 -15.71
N ASN A 183 -16.94 -25.98 -16.05
CA ASN A 183 -17.01 -27.12 -15.13
C ASN A 183 -15.67 -27.36 -14.41
N ASN A 184 -14.58 -26.77 -14.89
CA ASN A 184 -13.30 -26.81 -14.21
C ASN A 184 -13.28 -25.84 -13.02
N ALA A 185 -13.52 -26.40 -11.83
CA ALA A 185 -13.58 -25.63 -10.59
C ALA A 185 -12.29 -24.87 -10.30
N GLU A 186 -11.11 -25.47 -10.47
CA GLU A 186 -9.83 -24.81 -10.18
C GLU A 186 -9.64 -23.60 -11.08
N TYR A 187 -9.92 -23.76 -12.37
CA TYR A 187 -9.83 -22.70 -13.35
C TYR A 187 -10.82 -21.55 -13.05
N MET A 188 -12.09 -21.87 -12.87
CA MET A 188 -13.13 -20.85 -12.64
C MET A 188 -12.93 -20.12 -11.31
N LEU A 189 -12.59 -20.84 -10.24
CA LEU A 189 -12.31 -20.24 -8.93
C LEU A 189 -11.04 -19.37 -8.98
N SER A 190 -10.03 -19.73 -9.77
CA SER A 190 -8.85 -18.90 -9.97
C SER A 190 -9.19 -17.59 -10.68
N ASN A 191 -10.06 -17.65 -11.69
CA ASN A 191 -10.55 -16.45 -12.40
C ASN A 191 -11.40 -15.55 -11.48
N ILE A 192 -12.29 -16.16 -10.68
CA ILE A 192 -13.11 -15.46 -9.67
C ILE A 192 -12.21 -14.78 -8.62
N PHE A 193 -11.23 -15.51 -8.09
CA PHE A 193 -10.29 -15.01 -7.08
C PHE A 193 -9.55 -13.77 -7.58
N ARG A 194 -8.88 -13.86 -8.73
CA ARG A 194 -8.11 -12.75 -9.31
C ARG A 194 -8.97 -11.51 -9.53
N ALA A 195 -10.12 -11.69 -10.17
CA ALA A 195 -11.02 -10.58 -10.47
C ALA A 195 -11.60 -9.93 -9.20
N ASN A 196 -11.93 -10.73 -8.18
CA ASN A 196 -12.38 -10.18 -6.89
C ASN A 196 -11.27 -9.43 -6.15
N VAL A 197 -10.05 -9.95 -6.15
CA VAL A 197 -8.90 -9.30 -5.51
C VAL A 197 -8.58 -7.96 -6.16
N ILE A 198 -8.66 -7.85 -7.50
CA ILE A 198 -8.57 -6.58 -8.24
C ILE A 198 -9.67 -5.61 -7.78
N ASN A 199 -10.93 -6.05 -7.77
CA ASN A 199 -12.05 -5.19 -7.37
C ASN A 199 -11.88 -4.66 -5.93
N ARG A 200 -11.43 -5.50 -5.02
CA ARG A 200 -11.18 -5.11 -3.62
C ARG A 200 -10.00 -4.14 -3.51
N PHE A 201 -8.94 -4.33 -4.30
CA PHE A 201 -7.78 -3.45 -4.31
C PHE A 201 -8.14 -2.01 -4.72
N TYR A 202 -8.94 -1.86 -5.78
CA TYR A 202 -9.40 -0.54 -6.22
C TYR A 202 -10.58 0.00 -5.40
N GLY A 203 -11.36 -0.87 -4.76
CA GLY A 203 -12.49 -0.49 -3.92
C GLY A 203 -13.53 0.34 -4.68
N GLU A 204 -13.90 1.50 -4.11
CA GLU A 204 -14.88 2.42 -4.71
C GLU A 204 -14.32 3.28 -5.85
N VAL A 205 -13.01 3.18 -6.15
CA VAL A 205 -12.40 3.95 -7.24
C VAL A 205 -12.94 3.45 -8.57
N GLN A 206 -13.70 4.31 -9.25
CA GLN A 206 -14.13 4.05 -10.62
C GLN A 206 -12.95 4.20 -11.56
N SER A 207 -12.35 3.08 -11.94
CA SER A 207 -11.34 2.98 -12.98
C SER A 207 -11.82 2.02 -14.08
N PRO A 208 -11.39 2.20 -15.33
CA PRO A 208 -11.70 1.25 -16.40
C PRO A 208 -11.32 -0.19 -16.04
N ILE A 209 -10.18 -0.39 -15.37
CA ILE A 209 -9.74 -1.73 -14.97
C ILE A 209 -10.60 -2.34 -13.86
N ASN A 210 -11.06 -1.55 -12.89
CA ASN A 210 -11.99 -2.00 -11.85
C ASN A 210 -13.34 -2.39 -12.47
N ASN A 211 -13.87 -1.57 -13.38
CA ASN A 211 -15.10 -1.90 -14.11
C ASN A 211 -14.95 -3.21 -14.91
N PHE A 212 -13.84 -3.35 -15.64
CA PHE A 212 -13.53 -4.56 -16.39
C PHE A 212 -13.48 -5.80 -15.47
N ALA A 213 -12.76 -5.71 -14.35
CA ALA A 213 -12.63 -6.80 -13.40
C ALA A 213 -13.97 -7.16 -12.74
N PHE A 214 -14.84 -6.17 -12.49
CA PHE A 214 -16.19 -6.40 -11.99
C PHE A 214 -17.04 -7.19 -12.98
N ASP A 215 -17.12 -6.78 -14.24
CA ASP A 215 -17.91 -7.46 -15.26
C ASP A 215 -17.36 -8.87 -15.57
N PHE A 216 -16.04 -9.02 -15.62
CA PHE A 216 -15.36 -10.31 -15.74
C PHE A 216 -15.72 -11.25 -14.58
N TYR A 217 -15.65 -10.73 -13.35
CA TYR A 217 -16.01 -11.46 -12.13
C TYR A 217 -17.47 -11.93 -12.18
N GLN A 218 -18.40 -11.05 -12.57
CA GLN A 218 -19.81 -11.38 -12.64
C GLN A 218 -20.07 -12.52 -13.61
N ASN A 219 -19.51 -12.46 -14.83
CA ASN A 219 -19.65 -13.53 -15.81
C ASN A 219 -19.07 -14.84 -15.31
N THR A 220 -17.84 -14.82 -14.79
CA THR A 220 -17.15 -16.02 -14.31
C THR A 220 -17.91 -16.65 -13.14
N LYS A 221 -18.40 -15.83 -12.19
CA LYS A 221 -19.18 -16.28 -11.04
C LYS A 221 -20.49 -16.93 -11.44
N TYR A 222 -21.30 -16.28 -12.26
CA TYR A 222 -22.66 -16.76 -12.54
C TYR A 222 -22.66 -17.94 -13.51
N THR A 223 -21.72 -18.00 -14.45
CA THR A 223 -21.56 -19.17 -15.32
C THR A 223 -21.05 -20.39 -14.55
N TYR A 224 -20.03 -20.23 -13.69
CA TYR A 224 -19.55 -21.32 -12.82
C TYR A 224 -20.62 -21.85 -11.86
N ARG A 225 -21.45 -20.95 -11.33
CA ARG A 225 -22.56 -21.34 -10.43
C ARG A 225 -23.78 -21.90 -11.15
N GLY A 226 -23.77 -21.94 -12.50
CA GLY A 226 -24.89 -22.40 -13.31
C GLY A 226 -26.11 -21.47 -13.26
N VAL A 227 -25.92 -20.22 -12.85
CA VAL A 227 -26.99 -19.19 -12.80
C VAL A 227 -27.22 -18.60 -14.18
N ASP A 228 -26.14 -18.38 -14.94
CA ASP A 228 -26.16 -17.85 -16.29
C ASP A 228 -25.61 -18.88 -17.29
N THR A 229 -26.17 -18.88 -18.50
CA THR A 229 -25.58 -19.58 -19.66
C THR A 229 -24.61 -18.65 -20.39
N LEU A 230 -23.69 -19.22 -21.18
CA LEU A 230 -22.69 -18.46 -21.94
C LEU A 230 -23.30 -17.45 -22.92
N ASP A 231 -24.51 -17.71 -23.39
CA ASP A 231 -25.24 -16.88 -24.36
C ASP A 231 -26.27 -15.95 -23.72
N SER A 232 -26.38 -15.93 -22.39
CA SER A 232 -27.37 -15.13 -21.66
C SER A 232 -27.21 -13.64 -21.95
N SER A 233 -28.32 -12.89 -21.88
CA SER A 233 -28.30 -11.43 -22.08
C SER A 233 -27.43 -10.72 -21.05
N ALA A 234 -27.35 -11.26 -19.83
CA ALA A 234 -26.47 -10.77 -18.77
C ALA A 234 -25.00 -10.96 -19.14
N VAL A 235 -24.61 -12.16 -19.58
CA VAL A 235 -23.22 -12.43 -20.01
C VAL A 235 -22.79 -11.49 -21.13
N ARG A 236 -23.61 -11.40 -22.19
CA ARG A 236 -23.34 -10.50 -23.32
C ARG A 236 -23.31 -9.02 -22.90
N SER A 237 -24.10 -8.63 -21.91
CA SER A 237 -24.10 -7.26 -21.39
C SER A 237 -22.79 -6.93 -20.70
N ASN A 238 -22.32 -7.81 -19.83
CA ASN A 238 -21.04 -7.66 -19.14
C ASN A 238 -19.87 -7.69 -20.15
N GLU A 239 -19.92 -8.53 -21.18
CA GLU A 239 -18.92 -8.50 -22.26
C GLU A 239 -18.86 -7.14 -22.98
N ARG A 240 -20.00 -6.52 -23.28
CA ARG A 240 -20.01 -5.16 -23.85
C ARG A 240 -19.40 -4.12 -22.90
N GLN A 241 -19.60 -4.25 -21.59
CA GLN A 241 -18.97 -3.37 -20.62
C GLN A 241 -17.46 -3.62 -20.52
N MET A 242 -17.02 -4.88 -20.56
CA MET A 242 -15.60 -5.23 -20.66
C MET A 242 -14.95 -4.63 -21.91
N ASP A 243 -15.58 -4.73 -23.08
CA ASP A 243 -15.09 -4.11 -24.33
C ASP A 243 -14.97 -2.59 -24.20
N LYS A 244 -15.98 -1.94 -23.59
CA LYS A 244 -15.97 -0.51 -23.33
C LYS A 244 -14.82 -0.11 -22.39
N ALA A 245 -14.59 -0.88 -21.34
CA ALA A 245 -13.51 -0.66 -20.39
C ALA A 245 -12.13 -0.85 -21.04
N LEU A 246 -11.95 -1.87 -21.89
CA LEU A 246 -10.73 -2.06 -22.68
C LEU A 246 -10.44 -0.85 -23.57
N LYS A 247 -11.46 -0.36 -24.28
CA LYS A 247 -11.33 0.84 -25.12
C LYS A 247 -10.92 2.07 -24.32
N GLN A 248 -11.45 2.27 -23.12
CA GLN A 248 -11.06 3.37 -22.22
C GLN A 248 -9.61 3.25 -21.74
N MET A 249 -9.07 2.03 -21.65
CA MET A 249 -7.65 1.78 -21.34
C MET A 249 -6.72 1.86 -22.56
N GLY A 250 -7.26 2.05 -23.77
CA GLY A 250 -6.48 1.96 -25.01
C GLY A 250 -5.98 0.54 -25.32
N LYS A 251 -6.73 -0.48 -24.88
CA LYS A 251 -6.40 -1.91 -25.05
C LYS A 251 -7.32 -2.60 -26.05
#